data_AF-A0A1Q7E1A5-F1
#
_entry.id   AF-A0A1Q7E1A5-F1
#
_cell.length_a   1.000
_cell.length_b   1.000
_cell.length_c   1.000
_cell.angle_alpha   90.00
_cell.angle_beta   90.00
_cell.angle_gamma   90.00
#
_symmetry.space_group_name_H-M   'P 1'
#
loop_
_entity.id
_entity.type
_entity.pdbx_description
1 polymer ?
#
loop_
_entity_poly.entity_id
_entity_poly.type
_entity_poly.pdbx_seq_one_letter_code
_entity_poly.pdbx_strand_id
1 'polypeptide(L)'
;MDGGLLTAEPLPGGFGHVGRITGVRTALLHSLLLAGLTPVIAPMAPGANPAAGGLPFNVNADDAAAAMAGALQAAELLYVSDVPGVVVDTVPQASLPVGELDMLIELGIAADGMAAKLRAAAAALEAGARAVRIGDLRLLSDATAGTRILAATPQPA
;
A
#
# COMPACT_ATOMS: atom_id res chain seq x y z
N MET A 1 9.56 4.81 -19.75
CA MET A 1 8.52 5.07 -18.72
C MET A 1 9.21 5.45 -17.43
N ASP A 2 8.91 6.63 -16.86
CA ASP A 2 9.30 7.22 -15.56
C ASP A 2 10.55 6.67 -14.85
N GLY A 3 11.62 6.45 -15.61
CA GLY A 3 12.84 5.81 -15.12
C GLY A 3 12.67 4.39 -14.55
N GLY A 4 11.54 3.70 -14.74
CA GLY A 4 11.30 2.40 -14.12
C GLY A 4 11.17 2.48 -12.60
N LEU A 5 10.47 3.50 -12.10
CA LEU A 5 10.16 3.64 -10.67
C LEU A 5 9.53 2.38 -10.07
N LEU A 6 8.53 1.85 -10.77
CA LEU A 6 7.88 0.59 -10.47
C LEU A 6 8.19 -0.40 -11.59
N THR A 7 8.26 -1.68 -11.28
CA THR A 7 8.22 -2.76 -12.27
C THR A 7 7.15 -3.77 -11.89
N ALA A 8 6.56 -4.41 -12.88
CA ALA A 8 5.53 -5.42 -12.66
C ALA A 8 5.72 -6.66 -13.53
N GLU A 9 5.02 -7.72 -13.15
CA GLU A 9 4.81 -8.94 -13.92
C GLU A 9 3.31 -9.16 -14.13
N PRO A 10 2.89 -9.88 -15.19
CA PRO A 10 1.48 -10.19 -15.42
C PRO A 10 0.84 -10.85 -14.21
N LEU A 11 -0.35 -10.40 -13.82
CA LEU A 11 -1.12 -11.07 -12.79
C LEU A 11 -1.71 -12.38 -13.36
N PRO A 12 -1.55 -13.53 -12.69
CA PRO A 12 -2.17 -14.78 -13.12
C PRO A 12 -3.71 -14.66 -13.16
N GLY A 13 -4.36 -15.39 -14.07
CA GLY A 13 -5.84 -15.46 -14.12
C GLY A 13 -6.50 -14.71 -15.27
N GLY A 14 -5.74 -14.20 -16.24
CA GLY A 14 -6.31 -13.70 -17.51
C GLY A 14 -6.94 -12.32 -17.44
N PHE A 15 -6.55 -11.48 -16.47
CA PHE A 15 -7.05 -10.11 -16.29
C PHE A 15 -6.57 -9.09 -17.36
N GLY A 16 -6.08 -9.55 -18.50
CA GLY A 16 -5.50 -8.68 -19.54
C GLY A 16 -4.20 -8.02 -19.07
N HIS A 17 -4.08 -6.69 -19.29
CA HIS A 17 -2.89 -5.91 -18.94
C HIS A 17 -2.87 -5.44 -17.48
N VAL A 18 -3.18 -6.34 -16.55
CA VAL A 18 -3.06 -6.10 -15.11
C VAL A 18 -1.79 -6.77 -14.59
N GLY A 19 -1.03 -6.06 -13.77
CA GLY A 19 0.25 -6.52 -13.25
C GLY A 19 0.30 -6.56 -11.73
N ARG A 20 1.23 -7.37 -11.22
CA ARG A 20 1.68 -7.38 -9.83
C ARG A 20 3.03 -6.68 -9.74
N ILE A 21 3.17 -5.74 -8.81
CA ILE A 21 4.45 -5.06 -8.57
C ILE A 21 5.51 -6.06 -8.14
N THR A 22 6.70 -5.96 -8.74
CA THR A 22 7.87 -6.79 -8.45
C THR A 22 9.09 -6.00 -8.01
N GLY A 23 9.08 -4.68 -8.18
CA GLY A 23 10.22 -3.84 -7.82
C GLY A 23 9.86 -2.38 -7.66
N VAL A 24 10.59 -1.72 -6.77
CA VAL A 24 10.54 -0.27 -6.52
C VAL A 24 11.96 0.29 -6.57
N ARG A 25 12.19 1.28 -7.43
CA ARG A 25 13.48 1.98 -7.54
C ARG A 25 13.55 3.14 -6.54
N THR A 26 13.78 2.84 -5.28
CA THR A 26 13.80 3.81 -4.16
C THR A 26 14.79 4.96 -4.37
N ALA A 27 15.94 4.72 -5.00
CA ALA A 27 16.92 5.76 -5.31
C ALA A 27 16.34 6.94 -6.12
N LEU A 28 15.39 6.67 -7.02
CA LEU A 28 14.69 7.72 -7.77
C LEU A 28 13.81 8.56 -6.84
N LEU A 29 13.02 7.93 -5.97
CA LEU A 29 12.17 8.63 -5.01
C LEU A 29 13.00 9.49 -4.06
N HIS A 30 14.09 8.94 -3.50
CA HIS A 30 15.00 9.70 -2.65
C HIS A 30 15.59 10.90 -3.37
N SER A 31 16.00 10.76 -4.63
CA SER A 31 16.57 11.86 -5.40
C SER A 31 15.57 13.01 -5.60
N LEU A 32 14.31 12.68 -5.90
CA LEU A 32 13.24 13.67 -6.06
C LEU A 32 12.93 14.38 -4.72
N LEU A 33 12.82 13.61 -3.64
CA LEU A 33 12.55 14.15 -2.30
C LEU A 33 13.70 15.04 -1.81
N LEU A 34 14.96 14.65 -2.03
CA LEU A 34 16.14 15.45 -1.67
C LEU A 34 16.24 16.74 -2.49
N ALA A 35 15.68 16.75 -3.71
CA ALA A 35 15.55 17.96 -4.53
C ALA A 35 14.39 18.88 -4.09
N GLY A 36 13.67 18.54 -3.02
CA GLY A 36 12.52 19.32 -2.54
C GLY A 36 11.26 19.15 -3.39
N LEU A 37 11.18 18.10 -4.21
CA LEU A 37 10.03 17.80 -5.05
C LEU A 37 9.11 16.79 -4.35
N THR A 38 7.79 16.97 -4.55
CA THR A 38 6.76 16.02 -4.12
C THR A 38 6.39 15.12 -5.30
N PRO A 39 6.78 13.83 -5.31
CA PRO A 39 6.43 12.92 -6.40
C PRO A 39 4.93 12.64 -6.43
N VAL A 40 4.28 12.81 -7.58
CA VAL A 40 2.90 12.38 -7.85
C VAL A 40 2.98 11.24 -8.86
N ILE A 41 2.54 10.04 -8.45
CA ILE A 41 2.84 8.79 -9.16
C ILE A 41 1.53 8.15 -9.60
N ALA A 42 1.43 7.86 -10.90
CA ALA A 42 0.32 7.07 -11.44
C ALA A 42 0.59 5.57 -11.22
N PRO A 43 -0.43 4.75 -10.88
CA PRO A 43 -0.28 3.32 -10.62
C PRO A 43 -0.16 2.53 -11.94
N MET A 44 0.95 2.71 -12.65
CA MET A 44 1.32 1.95 -13.83
C MET A 44 2.76 1.50 -13.74
N ALA A 45 3.06 0.32 -14.26
CA ALA A 45 4.40 -0.24 -14.18
C ALA A 45 4.81 -0.93 -15.50
N PRO A 46 5.99 -0.62 -16.07
CA PRO A 46 6.55 -1.43 -17.15
C PRO A 46 6.84 -2.85 -16.66
N GLY A 47 6.91 -3.79 -17.61
CA GLY A 47 7.39 -5.14 -17.33
C GLY A 47 8.83 -5.14 -16.78
N ALA A 48 9.16 -6.11 -15.94
CA ALA A 48 10.50 -6.28 -15.37
C ALA A 48 11.60 -6.41 -16.44
N ASN A 49 11.26 -6.84 -17.66
CA ASN A 49 12.14 -6.83 -18.81
C ASN A 49 11.72 -5.73 -19.83
N PRO A 50 12.20 -4.49 -19.69
CA PRO A 50 11.86 -3.40 -20.60
C PRO A 50 12.39 -3.61 -22.03
N ALA A 51 13.40 -4.47 -22.23
CA ALA A 51 13.93 -4.77 -23.55
C ALA A 51 12.96 -5.61 -24.41
N ALA A 52 11.95 -6.23 -23.81
CA ALA A 52 10.96 -7.03 -24.52
C ALA A 52 9.98 -6.18 -25.35
N GLY A 53 9.89 -4.86 -25.10
CA GLY A 53 8.91 -3.98 -25.73
C GLY A 53 7.47 -4.35 -25.33
N GLY A 54 6.76 -3.46 -24.65
CA GLY A 54 5.41 -3.77 -24.20
C GLY A 54 4.68 -2.58 -23.61
N LEU A 55 3.35 -2.67 -23.62
CA LEU A 55 2.51 -1.72 -22.90
C LEU A 55 2.75 -1.88 -21.38
N PRO A 56 2.65 -0.79 -20.59
CA PRO A 56 2.64 -0.90 -19.14
C PRO A 56 1.51 -1.79 -18.66
N PHE A 57 1.72 -2.38 -17.49
CA PHE A 57 0.66 -2.97 -16.71
C PHE A 57 -0.07 -1.89 -15.91
N ASN A 58 -1.39 -1.99 -15.90
CA ASN A 58 -2.22 -1.36 -14.89
C ASN A 58 -2.02 -2.12 -13.57
N VAL A 59 -1.77 -1.41 -12.47
CA VAL A 59 -1.58 -2.03 -11.16
C VAL A 59 -2.56 -1.43 -10.15
N ASN A 60 -2.89 -2.19 -9.10
CA ASN A 60 -3.71 -1.67 -8.03
C ASN A 60 -2.95 -0.53 -7.31
N ALA A 61 -3.64 0.59 -7.05
CA ALA A 61 -3.04 1.76 -6.41
C ALA A 61 -2.64 1.51 -4.95
N ASP A 62 -3.43 0.72 -4.23
CA ASP A 62 -3.14 0.35 -2.85
C ASP A 62 -1.87 -0.52 -2.80
N ASP A 63 -1.74 -1.50 -3.70
CA ASP A 63 -0.55 -2.34 -3.82
C ASP A 63 0.69 -1.54 -4.23
N ALA A 64 0.55 -0.60 -5.17
CA ALA A 64 1.65 0.27 -5.58
C ALA A 64 2.13 1.15 -4.42
N ALA A 65 1.20 1.75 -3.67
CA ALA A 65 1.52 2.55 -2.48
C ALA A 65 2.15 1.70 -1.37
N ALA A 66 1.63 0.49 -1.14
CA ALA A 66 2.20 -0.47 -0.18
C ALA A 66 3.64 -0.84 -0.53
N ALA A 67 3.90 -1.20 -1.79
CA ALA A 67 5.23 -1.55 -2.25
C ALA A 67 6.22 -0.39 -2.08
N MET A 68 5.80 0.84 -2.43
CA MET A 68 6.65 2.02 -2.25
C MET A 68 6.91 2.34 -0.78
N ALA A 69 5.88 2.27 0.07
CA ALA A 69 6.01 2.53 1.50
C ALA A 69 6.93 1.51 2.18
N GLY A 70 6.77 0.23 1.87
CA GLY A 70 7.63 -0.84 2.35
C GLY A 70 9.09 -0.64 1.91
N ALA A 71 9.31 -0.45 0.61
CA ALA A 71 10.65 -0.27 0.05
C ALA A 71 11.37 0.98 0.61
N LEU A 72 10.64 2.07 0.87
CA LEU A 72 11.18 3.29 1.49
C LEU A 72 11.31 3.19 3.01
N GLN A 73 10.82 2.11 3.64
CA GLN A 73 10.68 1.98 5.09
C GLN A 73 9.97 3.21 5.70
N ALA A 74 8.89 3.62 5.03
CA ALA A 74 8.16 4.84 5.37
C ALA A 74 7.71 4.84 6.82
N ALA A 75 7.74 6.01 7.45
CA ALA A 75 7.27 6.19 8.82
C ALA A 75 5.77 5.85 8.95
N GLU A 76 4.99 6.18 7.92
CA GLU A 76 3.57 5.89 7.87
C GLU A 76 3.07 5.91 6.42
N LEU A 77 2.22 4.95 6.05
CA LEU A 77 1.44 4.95 4.81
C LEU A 77 0.00 5.34 5.13
N LEU A 78 -0.56 6.32 4.40
CA LEU A 78 -1.94 6.78 4.57
C LEU A 78 -2.80 6.34 3.38
N TYR A 79 -3.82 5.53 3.64
CA TYR A 79 -4.89 5.21 2.70
C TYR A 79 -6.10 6.11 2.96
N VAL A 80 -6.26 7.12 2.11
CA VAL A 80 -7.42 8.01 2.14
C VAL A 80 -8.58 7.34 1.39
N SER A 81 -9.68 7.07 2.09
CA SER A 81 -10.89 6.43 1.58
C SER A 81 -12.12 7.34 1.78
N ASP A 82 -13.27 6.83 1.37
CA ASP A 82 -14.62 7.36 1.61
C ASP A 82 -15.19 7.00 3.00
N VAL A 83 -14.48 6.20 3.80
CA VAL A 83 -14.88 5.80 5.16
C VAL A 83 -13.91 6.34 6.20
N PRO A 84 -14.38 6.68 7.42
CA PRO A 84 -13.56 7.31 8.46
C PRO A 84 -12.49 6.38 9.04
N GLY A 85 -12.56 5.06 8.77
CA GLY A 85 -11.65 4.04 9.27
C GLY A 85 -12.26 2.64 9.14
N VAL A 86 -11.62 1.67 9.79
CA VAL A 86 -12.13 0.30 9.95
C VAL A 86 -13.16 0.28 11.08
N VAL A 87 -14.29 -0.39 10.84
CA VAL A 87 -15.38 -0.56 11.81
C VAL A 87 -15.57 -2.06 12.02
N VAL A 88 -15.58 -2.49 13.28
CA VAL A 88 -15.83 -3.88 13.68
C VAL A 88 -17.08 -3.90 14.54
N ASP A 89 -18.10 -4.66 14.13
CA ASP A 89 -19.39 -4.74 14.83
C ASP A 89 -19.98 -3.37 15.19
N THR A 90 -19.97 -2.43 14.23
CA THR A 90 -20.41 -1.03 14.37
C THR A 90 -19.53 -0.12 15.24
N VAL A 91 -18.44 -0.64 15.81
CA VAL A 91 -17.49 0.12 16.62
C VAL A 91 -16.29 0.55 15.77
N PRO A 92 -16.04 1.87 15.61
CA PRO A 92 -14.84 2.38 14.95
C PRO A 92 -13.59 1.97 15.70
N GLN A 93 -12.59 1.47 14.98
CA GLN A 93 -11.33 1.05 15.57
C GLN A 93 -10.30 2.18 15.43
N ALA A 94 -9.76 2.67 16.55
CA ALA A 94 -8.68 3.65 16.52
C ALA A 94 -7.35 3.00 16.10
N SER A 95 -7.15 1.73 16.45
CA SER A 95 -5.97 0.96 16.07
C SER A 95 -6.27 -0.53 15.94
N LEU A 96 -5.54 -1.21 15.06
CA LEU A 96 -5.58 -2.66 14.91
C LEU A 96 -4.14 -3.22 14.81
N PRO A 97 -3.83 -4.35 15.46
CA PRO A 97 -2.59 -5.05 15.20
C PRO A 97 -2.65 -5.77 13.85
N VAL A 98 -1.53 -5.84 13.14
CA VAL A 98 -1.48 -6.53 11.83
C VAL A 98 -1.95 -7.98 11.88
N GLY A 99 -1.74 -8.67 13.01
CA GLY A 99 -2.15 -10.07 13.21
C GLY A 99 -3.66 -10.29 13.29
N GLU A 100 -4.48 -9.24 13.44
CA GLU A 100 -5.94 -9.36 13.43
C GLU A 100 -6.55 -9.20 12.03
N LEU A 101 -5.79 -8.73 11.04
CA LEU A 101 -6.35 -8.35 9.74
C LEU A 101 -6.91 -9.53 8.96
N ASP A 102 -6.20 -10.67 8.95
CA ASP A 102 -6.66 -11.87 8.24
C ASP A 102 -7.98 -12.37 8.80
N MET A 103 -8.12 -12.40 10.13
CA MET A 103 -9.37 -12.76 10.80
C MET A 103 -10.52 -11.82 10.40
N LEU A 104 -10.29 -10.50 10.37
CA LEU A 104 -11.32 -9.54 9.98
C LEU A 104 -11.78 -9.73 8.52
N ILE A 105 -10.86 -10.14 7.64
CA ILE A 105 -11.17 -10.45 6.23
C ILE A 105 -11.93 -11.78 6.12
N GLU A 106 -11.46 -12.83 6.79
CA GLU A 106 -12.05 -14.18 6.74
C GLU A 106 -13.48 -14.22 7.32
N LEU A 107 -13.72 -13.46 8.39
CA LEU A 107 -15.06 -13.31 8.98
C LEU A 107 -16.00 -12.41 8.16
N GLY A 108 -15.51 -11.79 7.08
CA GLY A 108 -16.29 -10.89 6.24
C GLY A 108 -16.61 -9.54 6.89
N ILE A 109 -15.98 -9.22 8.03
CA ILE A 109 -16.12 -7.92 8.71
C ILE A 109 -15.52 -6.82 7.83
N ALA A 110 -14.38 -7.11 7.20
CA ALA A 110 -13.79 -6.29 6.16
C ALA A 110 -14.05 -6.92 4.79
N ALA A 111 -15.04 -6.40 4.05
CA ALA A 111 -15.42 -6.88 2.72
C ALA A 111 -14.87 -6.00 1.58
N ASP A 112 -14.86 -6.57 0.37
CA ASP A 112 -14.56 -5.88 -0.90
C ASP A 112 -13.30 -5.00 -0.86
N GLY A 113 -13.48 -3.68 -1.06
CA GLY A 113 -12.39 -2.71 -1.10
C GLY A 113 -11.66 -2.54 0.25
N MET A 114 -12.32 -2.82 1.37
CA MET A 114 -11.65 -2.80 2.67
C MET A 114 -10.73 -4.01 2.82
N ALA A 115 -11.16 -5.20 2.36
CA ALA A 115 -10.31 -6.38 2.36
C ALA A 115 -9.03 -6.16 1.54
N ALA A 116 -9.15 -5.53 0.36
CA ALA A 116 -7.99 -5.18 -0.47
C ALA A 116 -7.02 -4.23 0.27
N LYS A 117 -7.53 -3.15 0.89
CA LYS A 117 -6.71 -2.21 1.66
C LYS A 117 -6.01 -2.85 2.86
N LEU A 118 -6.70 -3.75 3.59
CA LEU A 118 -6.10 -4.45 4.71
C LEU A 118 -4.98 -5.39 4.28
N ARG A 119 -5.14 -6.11 3.16
CA ARG A 119 -4.05 -6.94 2.60
C ARG A 119 -2.86 -6.09 2.15
N ALA A 120 -3.11 -4.98 1.47
CA ALA A 120 -2.05 -4.06 1.06
C ALA A 120 -1.34 -3.44 2.28
N ALA A 121 -2.09 -3.10 3.33
CA ALA A 121 -1.54 -2.61 4.59
C ALA A 121 -0.62 -3.66 5.26
N ALA A 122 -1.06 -4.92 5.36
CA ALA A 122 -0.22 -6.00 5.87
C ALA A 122 1.07 -6.15 5.05
N ALA A 123 0.96 -6.20 3.71
CA ALA A 123 2.11 -6.29 2.81
C ALA A 123 3.09 -5.11 2.96
N ALA A 124 2.58 -3.88 3.15
CA ALA A 124 3.43 -2.71 3.39
C ALA A 124 4.24 -2.83 4.69
N LEU A 125 3.59 -3.28 5.77
CA LEU A 125 4.22 -3.46 7.08
C LEU A 125 5.28 -4.58 7.02
N GLU A 126 4.96 -5.72 6.41
CA GLU A 126 5.90 -6.83 6.18
C GLU A 126 7.12 -6.39 5.36
N ALA A 127 6.91 -5.54 4.36
CA ALA A 127 7.97 -5.00 3.51
C ALA A 127 8.81 -3.89 4.19
N GLY A 128 8.43 -3.43 5.39
CA GLY A 128 9.25 -2.54 6.22
C GLY A 128 8.65 -1.16 6.52
N ALA A 129 7.41 -0.87 6.10
CA ALA A 129 6.71 0.33 6.57
C ALA A 129 6.46 0.23 8.08
N ARG A 130 6.58 1.35 8.81
CA ARG A 130 6.46 1.32 10.29
C ARG A 130 5.01 1.34 10.78
N ALA A 131 4.11 1.92 9.99
CA ALA A 131 2.69 1.99 10.29
C ALA A 131 1.91 2.19 8.98
N VAL A 132 0.65 1.75 9.00
CA VAL A 132 -0.33 2.07 7.96
C VAL A 132 -1.54 2.69 8.64
N ARG A 133 -2.23 3.61 7.97
CA ARG A 133 -3.47 4.19 8.49
C ARG A 133 -4.51 4.29 7.40
N ILE A 134 -5.74 3.90 7.73
CA ILE A 134 -6.89 3.93 6.82
C ILE A 134 -7.92 4.89 7.40
N GLY A 135 -8.47 5.79 6.58
CA GLY A 135 -9.48 6.74 7.01
C GLY A 135 -9.84 7.73 5.92
N ASP A 136 -10.67 8.70 6.25
CA ASP A 136 -11.12 9.72 5.31
C ASP A 136 -10.11 10.88 5.17
N LEU A 137 -10.51 11.97 4.51
CA LEU A 137 -9.63 13.13 4.28
C LEU A 137 -9.06 13.74 5.58
N ARG A 138 -9.68 13.51 6.73
CA ARG A 138 -9.18 13.98 8.03
C ARG A 138 -7.80 13.43 8.37
N LEU A 139 -7.38 12.31 7.76
CA LEU A 139 -6.01 11.78 7.93
C LEU A 139 -4.92 12.82 7.66
N LEU A 140 -5.19 13.79 6.79
CA LEU A 140 -4.20 14.79 6.38
C LEU A 140 -4.04 15.92 7.40
N SER A 141 -5.00 16.12 8.31
CA SER A 141 -5.02 17.24 9.26
C SER A 141 -5.16 16.82 10.73
N ASP A 142 -5.55 15.58 10.99
CA ASP A 142 -5.81 15.04 12.33
C ASP A 142 -5.04 13.72 12.53
N ALA A 143 -3.98 13.78 13.33
CA ALA A 143 -3.13 12.63 13.65
C ALA A 143 -3.83 11.54 14.50
N THR A 144 -5.08 11.76 14.92
CA THR A 144 -5.92 10.79 15.64
C THR A 144 -7.04 10.21 14.77
N ALA A 145 -7.28 10.76 13.58
CA ALA A 145 -8.27 10.24 12.65
C ALA A 145 -7.84 8.88 12.07
N GLY A 146 -8.82 8.10 11.63
CA GLY A 146 -8.60 6.80 11.01
C GLY A 146 -8.30 5.66 11.98
N THR A 147 -8.08 4.50 11.39
CA THR A 147 -7.57 3.31 12.06
C THR A 147 -6.09 3.16 11.78
N ARG A 148 -5.27 3.18 12.82
CA ARG A 148 -3.83 2.94 12.72
C ARG A 148 -3.52 1.45 12.84
N ILE A 149 -2.90 0.89 11.81
CA ILE A 149 -2.44 -0.49 11.78
C ILE A 149 -0.95 -0.52 12.15
N LEU A 150 -0.63 -1.32 13.16
CA LEU A 150 0.72 -1.42 13.71
C LEU A 150 1.33 -2.78 13.37
N ALA A 151 2.61 -2.76 12.96
CA ALA A 151 3.40 -3.97 12.89
C ALA A 151 3.47 -4.63 14.27
N ALA A 152 3.55 -5.97 14.29
CA ALA A 152 3.80 -6.68 15.53
C ALA A 152 5.13 -6.19 16.13
N THR A 153 5.15 -5.88 17.43
CA THR A 153 6.40 -5.60 18.14
C THR A 153 7.30 -6.82 17.99
N PRO A 154 8.57 -6.69 17.56
CA PRO A 154 9.46 -7.84 17.50
C PRO A 154 9.54 -8.45 18.91
N GLN A 155 9.20 -9.73 19.00
CA GLN A 155 9.37 -10.48 20.23
C GLN A 155 10.88 -10.49 20.56
N PRO A 156 11.31 -10.04 21.75
CA PRO A 156 12.72 -10.09 22.09
C PRO A 156 13.18 -11.55 22.02
N ALA A 157 14.28 -11.76 21.30
CA ALA A 157 14.95 -13.05 21.19
C ALA A 157 15.42 -13.56 22.56
#